data_AF-A0A1R3IWF5-F1
#
_entry.id   AF-A0A1R3IWF5-F1
#
_cell.length_a   1.000
_cell.length_b   1.000
_cell.length_c   1.000
_cell.angle_alpha   90.00
_cell.angle_beta   90.00
_cell.angle_gamma   90.00
#
_symmetry.space_group_name_H-M   'P 1'
#
loop_
_entity.id
_entity.type
_entity.pdbx_description
1 polymer ?
#
loop_
_entity_poly.entity_id
_entity_poly.type
_entity_poly.pdbx_seq_one_letter_code
_entity_poly.pdbx_strand_id
1 'polypeptide(L)'
;MESKSSVLRDRALLGLEQFDCVTDFSDHRYRGNAELTNKETIERIMKEWKILKKNLPESIFVRVYENRVDLMRAAIMGAQGTPYHYGLFFFDISFPSNYPNSPPKVQCSSFKGVKEFQEIH
;
A
#
# COMPACT_ATOMS: atom_id res chain seq x y z
N MET A 1 1.24 -2.67 -25.92
CA MET A 1 1.30 -1.42 -25.12
C MET A 1 -0.08 -1.24 -24.53
N GLU A 2 -0.23 -1.41 -23.22
CA GLU A 2 -1.51 -1.16 -22.57
C GLU A 2 -1.73 0.36 -22.57
N SER A 3 -2.81 0.85 -23.17
CA SER A 3 -3.03 2.28 -23.27
C SER A 3 -3.40 2.86 -21.90
N LYS A 4 -3.07 4.12 -21.64
CA LYS A 4 -3.51 4.82 -20.42
C LYS A 4 -5.04 4.72 -20.19
N SER A 5 -5.81 4.59 -21.28
CA SER A 5 -7.25 4.36 -21.28
C SER A 5 -7.68 3.00 -20.71
N SER A 6 -6.97 1.91 -20.99
CA SER A 6 -7.34 0.58 -20.47
C SER A 6 -7.03 0.44 -18.99
N VAL A 7 -5.87 0.96 -18.54
CA VAL A 7 -5.53 1.02 -17.11
C VAL A 7 -6.57 1.81 -16.31
N LEU A 8 -7.03 2.95 -16.84
CA LEU A 8 -8.09 3.74 -16.18
C LEU A 8 -9.44 3.03 -16.16
N ARG A 9 -9.77 2.24 -17.20
CA ARG A 9 -11.00 1.44 -17.26
C ARG A 9 -10.99 0.27 -16.27
N ASP A 10 -9.89 -0.47 -16.19
CA ASP A 10 -9.77 -1.61 -15.26
C ASP A 10 -9.86 -1.14 -13.80
N ARG A 11 -9.33 0.05 -13.50
CA ARG A 11 -9.47 0.68 -12.17
C ARG A 11 -10.91 1.02 -11.81
N ALA A 12 -11.67 1.58 -12.76
CA ALA A 12 -13.08 1.90 -12.57
C ALA A 12 -13.92 0.62 -12.40
N LEU A 13 -13.58 -0.44 -13.12
CA LEU A 13 -14.24 -1.75 -13.03
C LEU A 13 -13.95 -2.47 -11.70
N LEU A 14 -12.74 -2.31 -11.14
CA LEU A 14 -12.33 -2.94 -9.88
C LEU A 14 -12.63 -2.08 -8.63
N GLY A 15 -13.05 -0.82 -8.81
CA GLY A 15 -13.36 0.09 -7.69
C GLY A 15 -12.16 0.40 -6.78
N LEU A 16 -10.93 0.29 -7.30
CA LEU A 16 -9.72 0.42 -6.49
C LEU A 16 -9.26 1.88 -6.37
N GLU A 17 -9.38 2.44 -5.17
CA GLU A 17 -8.77 3.72 -4.83
C GLU A 17 -7.26 3.55 -4.58
N GLN A 18 -6.44 4.52 -5.03
CA GLN A 18 -4.99 4.52 -4.75
C GLN A 18 -4.68 4.77 -3.29
N PHE A 19 -5.56 5.47 -2.59
CA PHE A 19 -5.42 5.78 -1.18
C PHE A 19 -6.75 5.50 -0.51
N ASP A 20 -6.83 4.37 0.17
CA ASP A 20 -8.02 3.90 0.85
C ASP A 20 -7.85 3.97 2.38
N CYS A 21 -8.94 4.21 3.11
CA CYS A 21 -8.98 4.31 4.56
C CYS A 21 -10.01 3.33 5.09
N VAL A 22 -9.56 2.36 5.90
CA VAL A 22 -10.42 1.28 6.39
C VAL A 22 -10.33 1.15 7.90
N THR A 23 -11.28 0.43 8.50
CA THR A 23 -11.31 0.19 9.95
C THR A 23 -10.68 -1.15 10.35
N ASP A 24 -10.79 -2.17 9.49
CA ASP A 24 -10.25 -3.50 9.75
C ASP A 24 -8.75 -3.58 9.46
N PHE A 25 -7.97 -3.99 10.47
CA PHE A 25 -6.53 -4.25 10.42
C PHE A 25 -6.17 -5.66 10.89
N SER A 26 -7.14 -6.57 10.98
CA SER A 26 -6.97 -7.93 11.50
C SER A 26 -5.94 -8.76 10.72
N ASP A 27 -5.75 -8.45 9.44
CA ASP A 27 -4.80 -9.10 8.54
C ASP A 27 -3.43 -8.40 8.48
N HIS A 28 -3.22 -7.32 9.23
CA HIS A 28 -1.98 -6.57 9.22
C HIS A 28 -0.88 -7.27 10.05
N ARG A 29 0.34 -7.36 9.51
CA ARG A 29 1.49 -8.01 10.17
C ARG A 29 1.75 -7.47 11.57
N TYR A 30 1.59 -6.16 11.74
CA TYR A 30 1.90 -5.45 12.99
C TYR A 30 0.69 -5.19 13.89
N ARG A 31 -0.44 -5.87 13.67
CA ARG A 31 -1.67 -5.67 14.47
C ARG A 31 -1.46 -5.80 15.99
N GLY A 32 -0.52 -6.65 16.41
CA GLY A 32 -0.20 -6.90 17.82
C GLY A 32 0.75 -5.87 18.45
N ASN A 33 1.27 -4.91 17.69
CA ASN A 33 2.10 -3.84 18.24
C ASN A 33 1.22 -2.88 19.04
N ALA A 34 1.81 -2.32 20.11
CA ALA A 34 1.18 -1.27 20.91
C ALA A 34 0.78 -0.07 20.05
N GLU A 35 -0.36 0.53 20.39
CA GLU A 35 -0.88 1.70 19.70
C GLU A 35 -0.03 2.93 19.98
N LEU A 36 0.01 3.83 18.99
CA LEU A 36 0.71 5.10 19.12
C LEU A 36 -0.12 6.09 19.94
N THR A 37 0.48 6.66 20.98
CA THR A 37 -0.18 7.64 21.86
C THR A 37 0.44 9.04 21.78
N ASN A 38 1.64 9.17 21.20
CA ASN A 38 2.31 10.47 21.07
C ASN A 38 1.60 11.32 20.01
N LYS A 39 1.01 12.43 20.46
CA LYS A 39 0.24 13.35 19.60
C LYS A 39 1.08 13.98 18.48
N GLU A 40 2.30 14.41 18.77
CA GLU A 40 3.18 15.04 17.76
C GLU A 40 3.53 14.04 16.65
N THR A 41 3.81 12.79 17.03
CA THR A 41 4.06 11.72 16.07
C THR A 41 2.83 11.40 15.23
N ILE A 42 1.64 11.36 15.84
CA ILE A 42 0.37 11.15 15.13
C ILE A 42 0.14 12.28 14.11
N GLU A 43 0.28 13.54 14.53
CA GLU A 43 0.12 14.70 13.64
C GLU A 43 1.11 14.68 12.48
N ARG A 44 2.35 14.24 12.75
CA ARG A 44 3.37 14.06 11.71
C ARG A 44 2.96 13.03 10.68
N ILE A 45 2.50 11.85 11.11
CA ILE A 45 2.07 10.77 10.20
C ILE A 45 0.84 11.21 9.39
N MET A 46 -0.14 11.82 10.04
CA MET A 46 -1.34 12.35 9.37
C MET A 46 -1.02 13.42 8.31
N LYS A 47 0.01 14.24 8.54
CA LYS A 47 0.51 15.19 7.53
C LYS A 47 1.10 14.46 6.33
N GLU A 48 1.85 13.39 6.55
CA GLU A 48 2.42 12.58 5.47
C GLU A 48 1.35 11.84 4.67
N TRP A 49 0.31 11.33 5.32
CA TRP A 49 -0.85 10.76 4.62
C TRP A 49 -1.50 11.74 3.64
N LYS A 50 -1.68 13.00 4.06
CA LYS A 50 -2.22 14.06 3.17
C LYS A 50 -1.32 14.30 1.95
N ILE A 51 0.01 14.25 2.14
CA ILE A 51 0.97 14.39 1.06
C ILE A 51 0.91 13.18 0.12
N LEU A 52 0.87 11.97 0.67
CA LEU A 52 0.78 10.72 -0.11
C LEU A 52 -0.50 10.69 -0.94
N LYS A 53 -1.66 10.98 -0.34
CA LYS A 53 -2.95 11.00 -1.04
C LYS A 53 -2.94 11.92 -2.28
N LYS A 54 -2.15 12.99 -2.27
CA LYS A 54 -2.06 13.94 -3.40
C LYS A 54 -1.02 13.52 -4.46
N ASN A 55 0.04 12.80 -4.08
CA ASN A 55 1.23 12.62 -4.92
C ASN A 55 1.60 11.14 -5.15
N LEU A 56 0.66 10.21 -4.98
CA LEU A 56 0.90 8.80 -5.23
C LEU A 56 1.12 8.50 -6.73
N PRO A 57 2.18 7.77 -7.11
CA PRO A 57 2.35 7.26 -8.45
C PRO A 57 1.25 6.25 -8.83
N GLU A 58 0.90 6.18 -10.12
CA GLU A 58 -0.22 5.36 -10.61
C GLU A 58 -0.11 3.85 -10.28
N SER A 59 1.11 3.33 -10.06
CA SER A 59 1.41 1.93 -9.76
C SER A 59 1.45 1.58 -8.28
N ILE A 60 1.24 2.56 -7.39
CA ILE A 60 1.26 2.39 -5.94
C ILE A 60 -0.14 2.60 -5.39
N PHE A 61 -0.55 1.66 -4.54
CA PHE A 61 -1.77 1.75 -3.75
C PHE A 61 -1.39 1.78 -2.29
N VAL A 62 -2.12 2.52 -1.50
CA VAL A 62 -1.91 2.69 -0.07
C VAL A 62 -3.25 2.49 0.62
N ARG A 63 -3.22 1.71 1.70
CA ARG A 63 -4.31 1.54 2.66
C ARG A 63 -3.84 2.02 4.01
N VAL A 64 -4.64 2.87 4.63
CA VAL A 64 -4.43 3.33 6.02
C VAL A 64 -5.59 2.88 6.89
N TYR A 65 -5.39 2.92 8.21
CA TYR A 65 -6.34 2.38 9.17
C TYR A 65 -6.85 3.47 10.13
N GLU A 66 -8.17 3.67 10.19
CA GLU A 66 -8.80 4.75 10.98
C GLU A 66 -8.43 4.68 12.46
N ASN A 67 -8.47 3.48 13.03
CA ASN A 67 -8.21 3.24 14.45
C ASN A 67 -6.72 3.05 14.77
N ARG A 68 -5.87 2.98 13.75
CA ARG A 68 -4.44 2.65 13.87
C ARG A 68 -3.61 3.47 12.90
N VAL A 69 -3.47 4.75 13.22
CA VAL A 69 -2.69 5.73 12.44
C VAL A 69 -1.22 5.37 12.30
N ASP A 70 -0.71 4.52 13.19
CA ASP A 70 0.65 3.97 13.16
C ASP A 70 0.82 2.80 12.19
N LEU A 71 -0.26 2.32 11.56
CA LEU A 71 -0.23 1.23 10.60
C LEU A 71 -0.57 1.73 9.19
N MET A 72 0.08 1.15 8.19
CA MET A 72 -0.17 1.43 6.79
C MET A 72 0.21 0.21 5.95
N ARG A 73 -0.52 -0.04 4.86
CA ARG A 73 -0.15 -1.04 3.86
C ARG A 73 0.06 -0.36 2.52
N ALA A 74 1.15 -0.67 1.84
CA ALA A 74 1.35 -0.28 0.44
C ALA A 74 1.32 -1.51 -0.46
N ALA A 75 0.71 -1.38 -1.63
CA ALA A 75 0.81 -2.36 -2.71
C ALA A 75 1.48 -1.72 -3.92
N ILE A 76 2.49 -2.39 -4.47
CA ILE A 76 3.24 -1.90 -5.64
C ILE A 76 3.11 -2.93 -6.76
N MET A 77 2.66 -2.47 -7.91
CA MET A 77 2.68 -3.27 -9.14
C MET A 77 4.02 -3.14 -9.84
N GLY A 78 4.63 -4.27 -10.21
CA GLY A 78 5.89 -4.27 -10.94
C GLY A 78 5.75 -3.65 -12.33
N ALA A 79 6.65 -2.71 -12.62
CA ALA A 79 6.66 -1.96 -13.88
C ALA A 79 6.91 -2.86 -15.10
N GLN A 80 6.32 -2.46 -16.24
CA GLN A 80 6.56 -3.10 -17.53
C GLN A 80 8.03 -3.01 -17.94
N GLY A 81 8.54 -4.10 -18.54
CA GLY A 81 9.94 -4.21 -18.95
C GLY A 81 10.91 -4.52 -17.81
N THR A 82 10.43 -4.70 -16.57
CA THR A 82 11.25 -5.19 -15.46
C THR A 82 11.00 -6.69 -15.22
N PRO A 83 11.95 -7.44 -14.62
CA PRO A 83 11.72 -8.83 -14.21
C PRO A 83 10.55 -9.01 -13.23
N TYR A 84 10.06 -7.92 -12.65
CA TYR A 84 8.95 -7.89 -11.71
C TYR A 84 7.61 -7.61 -12.37
N HIS A 85 7.56 -7.46 -13.70
CA HIS A 85 6.32 -7.24 -14.44
C HIS A 85 5.29 -8.33 -14.07
N TYR A 86 4.03 -7.91 -13.85
CA TYR A 86 2.94 -8.72 -13.28
C TYR A 86 3.12 -9.17 -11.82
N GLY A 87 4.18 -8.75 -11.14
CA GLY A 87 4.35 -8.94 -9.71
C GLY A 87 3.52 -7.95 -8.90
N LEU A 88 2.91 -8.44 -7.83
CA LEU A 88 2.23 -7.61 -6.84
C LEU A 88 2.92 -7.77 -5.48
N PHE A 89 3.42 -6.65 -4.97
CA PHE A 89 4.20 -6.60 -3.73
C PHE A 89 3.43 -5.81 -2.68
N PHE A 90 3.13 -6.45 -1.55
CA PHE A 90 2.48 -5.84 -0.40
C PHE A 90 3.49 -5.55 0.69
N PHE A 91 3.41 -4.36 1.27
CA PHE A 91 4.29 -3.89 2.32
C PHE A 91 3.44 -3.48 3.51
N ASP A 92 3.50 -4.25 4.59
CA ASP A 92 2.97 -3.84 5.88
C ASP A 92 3.97 -2.91 6.55
N ILE A 93 3.49 -1.76 7.02
CA ILE A 93 4.29 -0.67 7.54
C ILE A 93 3.78 -0.32 8.94
N SER A 94 4.70 -0.19 9.90
CA SER A 94 4.40 0.24 11.26
C SER A 94 5.34 1.37 11.68
N PHE A 95 4.77 2.52 12.04
CA PHE A 95 5.50 3.69 12.49
C PHE A 95 5.85 3.57 14.00
N PRO A 96 7.10 3.82 14.41
CA PRO A 96 7.47 3.79 15.81
C PRO A 96 7.00 5.03 16.57
N SER A 97 6.98 4.95 17.90
CA SER A 97 6.55 6.06 18.78
C SER A 97 7.44 7.30 18.76
N ASN A 98 8.65 7.18 18.22
CA ASN A 98 9.60 8.27 18.06
C ASN A 98 9.78 8.68 16.58
N TYR A 99 8.86 8.30 15.69
CA TYR A 99 8.86 8.81 14.32
C TYR A 99 8.75 10.36 14.32
N PRO A 100 9.52 11.09 13.50
CA PRO A 100 10.36 10.64 12.40
C PRO A 100 11.84 10.33 12.76
N ASN A 101 12.21 10.40 14.05
CA ASN A 101 13.59 10.16 14.48
C ASN A 101 14.05 8.72 14.27
N SER A 102 13.12 7.76 14.26
CA SER A 102 13.39 6.39 13.81
C SER A 102 12.48 6.02 12.63
N PRO A 103 12.99 5.21 11.68
CA PRO A 103 12.24 4.86 10.48
C PRO A 103 11.11 3.88 10.78
N PRO A 104 10.09 3.80 9.89
CA PRO A 104 9.05 2.78 9.98
C PRO A 104 9.62 1.38 9.81
N LYS A 105 9.01 0.40 10.48
CA LYS A 105 9.26 -1.03 10.24
C LYS A 105 8.44 -1.48 9.04
N VAL A 106 9.05 -2.26 8.14
CA VAL A 106 8.41 -2.70 6.90
C VAL A 106 8.56 -4.20 6.74
N GLN A 107 7.45 -4.90 6.48
CA GLN A 107 7.44 -6.31 6.11
C GLN A 107 6.90 -6.45 4.68
N CYS A 108 7.70 -7.03 3.79
CA CYS A 108 7.28 -7.32 2.42
C CYS A 108 6.68 -8.73 2.34
N SER A 109 5.62 -8.86 1.54
CA SER A 109 5.05 -10.11 1.04
C SER A 109 4.76 -9.93 -0.45
N SER A 110 4.99 -10.96 -1.26
CA SER A 110 4.77 -10.90 -2.69
C SER A 110 3.91 -12.05 -3.16
N PHE A 111 2.97 -11.75 -4.05
CA PHE A 111 2.24 -12.76 -4.81
C PHE A 111 2.84 -12.80 -6.20
N LYS A 112 3.31 -13.98 -6.61
CA LYS A 112 3.60 -14.25 -8.02
C LYS A 112 2.27 -14.69 -8.65
N GLY A 113 1.77 -13.91 -9.62
CA GLY A 113 0.60 -14.31 -10.40
C GLY A 113 0.81 -15.68 -11.02
N VAL A 114 -0.21 -16.53 -10.93
CA VAL A 114 -0.23 -17.88 -11.51
C VAL A 114 -0.06 -17.74 -13.03
N LYS A 115 1.05 -18.24 -13.58
CA LYS A 115 1.21 -18.40 -15.04
C LYS A 115 0.38 -19.61 -15.47
N GLU A 116 -0.89 -19.42 -15.80
CA GLU A 116 -1.69 -20.51 -16.38
C GLU A 116 -2.81 -19.98 -17.28
N PHE A 117 -2.48 -19.11 -18.25
CA PHE A 117 -3.36 -18.82 -19.41
C PHE A 117 -2.55 -18.49 -20.67
N GLN A 118 -1.50 -19.27 -20.95
CA GLN A 118 -0.95 -19.40 -22.29
C GLN A 118 -0.63 -20.88 -22.55
N GLU A 119 -1.65 -21.71 -22.72
CA GLU A 119 -1.61 -22.94 -23.52
C GLU A 119 -3.03 -23.50 -23.64
N ILE A 120 -3.84 -22.91 -24.52
CA ILE A 120 -4.90 -23.65 -25.20
C ILE A 120 -4.79 -23.24 -26.67
N HIS A 121 -4.32 -24.17 -27.50
CA HIS A 121 -4.43 -24.14 -28.96
C HIS A 121 -5.88 -24.40 -29.36
#